data_AF-A0A6P4ETM4-F1
#
_entry.id   AF-A0A6P4ETM4-F1
#
_cell.length_a   1.000
_cell.length_b   1.000
_cell.length_c   1.000
_cell.angle_alpha   90.00
_cell.angle_beta   90.00
_cell.angle_gamma   90.00
#
_symmetry.space_group_name_H-M   'P 1'
#
loop_
_entity.id
_entity.type
_entity.pdbx_description
1 polymer ?
#
loop_
_entity_poly.entity_id
_entity_poly.type
_entity_poly.pdbx_seq_one_letter_code
_entity_poly.pdbx_strand_id
1 'polypeptide(L)'
;MFLNDIGQPLILETGKKYGLFEEHRGPLLLSSAAFTEHIVPENWSKSVVGSEQDIIRFRSQAKSSVFNSENSFYKTIRPNKPTQIEYDGNQITITLIPAGKSENGLETTLYYIENGHVRYLIVDRLSGFLDFLPKAHSSFHHGLSEGIDVAYIDEDILGEIDLNEDLYSFMDLIKPKFIYGLRLRELPKWLLKLRRMVDLYSINKNSINLQ
;
A
#
# COMPACT_ATOMS: atom_id res chain seq x y z
N MET A 1 -6.20 7.66 -0.63
CA MET A 1 -4.95 7.80 0.15
C MET A 1 -3.89 8.44 -0.72
N PHE A 2 -3.14 9.42 -0.22
CA PHE A 2 -2.14 10.13 -1.02
C PHE A 2 -0.79 9.44 -0.93
N LEU A 3 -0.08 9.39 -2.06
CA LEU A 3 1.31 8.96 -2.09
C LEU A 3 2.24 10.18 -2.05
N ASN A 4 3.44 10.04 -1.50
CA ASN A 4 4.52 11.00 -1.73
C ASN A 4 5.33 10.64 -2.98
N ASP A 5 6.39 11.40 -3.23
CA ASP A 5 7.35 11.25 -4.32
C ASP A 5 8.05 9.88 -4.37
N ILE A 6 8.23 9.24 -3.22
CA ILE A 6 8.81 7.90 -3.11
C ILE A 6 7.78 6.78 -3.01
N GLY A 7 6.49 7.07 -3.10
CA GLY A 7 5.41 6.08 -3.09
C GLY A 7 4.92 5.65 -1.70
N GLN A 8 5.34 6.33 -0.63
CA GLN A 8 4.79 6.08 0.70
C GLN A 8 3.35 6.60 0.81
N PRO A 9 2.44 5.81 1.39
CA PRO A 9 1.06 6.22 1.60
C PRO A 9 0.86 7.09 2.84
N LEU A 10 -0.12 8.01 2.76
CA LEU A 10 -0.66 8.75 3.89
C LEU A 10 -2.16 9.02 3.70
N ILE A 11 -2.94 8.76 4.74
CA ILE A 11 -4.33 9.22 4.87
C ILE A 11 -4.30 10.55 5.63
N LEU A 12 -4.90 11.58 5.05
CA LEU A 12 -4.90 12.92 5.65
C LEU A 12 -6.12 13.09 6.55
N GLU A 13 -5.88 13.50 7.79
CA GLU A 13 -6.85 13.64 8.87
C GLU A 13 -7.46 15.05 8.92
N THR A 14 -8.73 15.12 9.30
CA THR A 14 -9.45 16.41 9.41
C THR A 14 -9.00 17.21 10.61
N GLY A 15 -8.66 18.48 10.37
CA GLY A 15 -8.22 19.42 11.41
C GLY A 15 -6.74 19.30 11.78
N LYS A 16 -6.01 18.32 11.24
CA LYS A 16 -4.56 18.21 11.42
C LYS A 16 -3.83 19.16 10.47
N LYS A 17 -2.90 19.94 11.02
CA LYS A 17 -1.98 20.75 10.23
C LYS A 17 -0.76 19.90 9.91
N TYR A 18 -0.53 19.66 8.63
CA TYR A 18 0.65 18.96 8.14
C TYR A 18 1.74 19.97 7.78
N GLY A 19 2.98 19.66 8.17
CA GLY A 19 4.14 20.41 7.68
C GLY A 19 4.36 20.23 6.17
N LEU A 20 5.20 21.08 5.58
CA LEU A 20 5.56 21.04 4.15
C LEU A 20 6.07 19.67 3.68
N PHE A 21 6.72 18.91 4.57
CA PHE A 21 7.30 17.59 4.29
C PHE A 21 6.42 16.43 4.77
N GLU A 22 5.36 16.71 5.54
CA GLU A 22 4.45 15.69 6.06
C GLU A 22 3.21 15.55 5.17
N GLU A 23 2.83 16.62 4.47
CA GLU A 23 1.71 16.60 3.55
C GLU A 23 2.09 15.83 2.28
N HIS A 24 1.54 14.64 2.11
CA HIS A 24 1.71 13.88 0.86
C HIS A 24 0.92 14.56 -0.26
N ARG A 25 1.65 15.16 -1.22
CA ARG A 25 1.10 15.93 -2.34
C ARG A 25 1.08 15.18 -3.66
N GLY A 26 1.51 13.93 -3.70
CA GLY A 26 1.56 13.12 -4.91
C GLY A 26 0.19 12.63 -5.38
N PRO A 27 0.14 11.52 -6.13
CA PRO A 27 -1.11 11.00 -6.65
C PRO A 27 -2.04 10.50 -5.54
N LEU A 28 -3.34 10.68 -5.74
CA LEU A 28 -4.38 10.02 -4.96
C LEU A 28 -4.52 8.57 -5.46
N LEU A 29 -4.06 7.61 -4.67
CA LEU A 29 -4.32 6.19 -4.88
C LEU A 29 -5.73 5.83 -4.34
N LEU A 30 -6.58 5.30 -5.22
CA LEU A 30 -7.93 4.83 -4.91
C LEU A 30 -7.89 3.44 -4.25
N SER A 31 -7.37 3.38 -3.03
CA SER A 31 -7.56 2.24 -2.12
C SER A 31 -8.91 2.34 -1.40
N SER A 32 -9.29 1.33 -0.63
CA SER A 32 -10.53 1.36 0.14
C SER A 32 -10.63 2.56 1.10
N ALA A 33 -9.54 2.89 1.79
CA ALA A 33 -9.43 4.11 2.61
C ALA A 33 -9.70 5.42 1.83
N ALA A 34 -9.44 5.45 0.53
CA ALA A 34 -9.69 6.64 -0.28
C ALA A 34 -11.18 6.99 -0.41
N PHE A 35 -12.09 6.06 -0.14
CA PHE A 35 -13.53 6.27 -0.30
C PHE A 35 -14.26 6.63 1.01
N THR A 36 -13.61 6.44 2.15
CA THR A 36 -14.22 6.66 3.48
C THR A 36 -13.65 7.89 4.18
N GLU A 37 -12.34 8.10 4.07
CA GLU A 37 -11.61 9.09 4.85
C GLU A 37 -10.58 9.79 3.94
N HIS A 38 -10.93 10.97 3.42
CA HIS A 38 -9.95 11.76 2.71
C HIS A 38 -10.20 13.26 2.82
N ILE A 39 -9.11 13.99 2.95
CA ILE A 39 -9.00 15.41 2.66
C ILE A 39 -8.06 15.58 1.50
N VAL A 40 -8.40 16.50 0.62
CA VAL A 40 -7.60 16.83 -0.55
C VAL A 40 -6.67 17.98 -0.18
N PRO A 41 -5.33 17.80 -0.23
CA PRO A 41 -4.40 18.91 -0.14
C PRO A 41 -4.70 19.93 -1.23
N GLU A 42 -4.55 21.22 -0.95
CA GLU A 42 -4.71 22.25 -1.99
C GLU A 42 -3.67 22.09 -3.12
N ASN A 43 -2.46 21.66 -2.76
CA ASN A 43 -1.30 21.55 -3.65
C ASN A 43 -0.99 20.12 -4.11
N TRP A 44 -1.98 19.22 -4.09
CA TRP A 44 -1.77 17.87 -4.61
C TRP A 44 -1.59 17.85 -6.13
N SER A 45 -1.03 16.75 -6.63
CA SER A 45 -0.71 16.50 -8.04
C SER A 45 -1.89 16.56 -9.02
N LYS A 46 -3.13 16.56 -8.51
CA LYS A 46 -4.37 16.36 -9.28
C LYS A 46 -4.41 15.03 -10.05
N SER A 47 -3.50 14.10 -9.75
CA SER A 47 -3.45 12.78 -10.37
C SER A 47 -4.19 11.76 -9.52
N VAL A 48 -5.26 11.17 -10.07
CA VAL A 48 -6.02 10.08 -9.46
C VAL A 48 -5.60 8.78 -10.12
N VAL A 49 -5.21 7.80 -9.30
CA VAL A 49 -4.68 6.53 -9.75
C VAL A 49 -5.47 5.40 -9.11
N GLY A 50 -5.93 4.43 -9.88
CA GLY A 50 -6.71 3.31 -9.35
C GLY A 50 -7.11 2.30 -10.41
N SER A 51 -7.87 1.27 -10.01
CA SER A 51 -8.50 0.37 -10.97
C SER A 51 -9.53 1.11 -11.82
N GLU A 52 -9.91 0.53 -12.96
CA GLU A 52 -10.96 1.11 -13.81
C GLU A 52 -12.29 1.24 -13.06
N GLN A 53 -12.64 0.22 -12.28
CA GLN A 53 -13.86 0.21 -11.48
C GLN A 53 -13.83 1.28 -10.38
N ASP A 54 -12.69 1.43 -9.69
CA ASP A 54 -12.54 2.44 -8.64
C ASP A 54 -12.59 3.84 -9.22
N ILE A 55 -12.00 4.08 -10.40
CA ILE A 55 -12.10 5.38 -11.08
C ILE A 55 -13.54 5.69 -11.47
N ILE A 56 -14.28 4.72 -12.03
CA ILE A 56 -15.70 4.89 -12.37
C ILE A 56 -16.53 5.20 -11.12
N ARG A 57 -16.32 4.41 -10.04
CA ARG A 57 -16.99 4.61 -8.74
C ARG A 57 -16.66 5.97 -8.14
N PHE A 58 -15.38 6.35 -8.17
CA PHE A 58 -14.92 7.61 -7.63
C PHE A 58 -15.57 8.79 -8.37
N ARG A 59 -15.61 8.74 -9.71
CA ARG A 59 -16.29 9.76 -10.52
C ARG A 59 -17.80 9.83 -10.29
N SER A 60 -18.45 8.70 -10.04
CA SER A 60 -19.90 8.69 -9.78
C SER A 60 -20.26 9.27 -8.41
N GLN A 61 -19.40 9.07 -7.40
CA GLN A 61 -19.53 9.64 -6.06
C GLN A 61 -19.06 11.11 -5.97
N ALA A 62 -18.03 11.47 -6.75
CA ALA A 62 -17.40 12.80 -6.76
C ALA A 62 -18.24 13.92 -7.41
N LYS A 63 -19.55 13.73 -7.59
CA LYS A 63 -20.48 14.83 -7.89
C LYS A 63 -20.45 15.95 -6.81
N SER A 64 -19.76 15.73 -5.69
CA SER A 64 -19.32 16.70 -4.68
C SER A 64 -17.97 17.37 -5.05
N SER A 65 -18.07 18.48 -5.78
CA SER A 65 -17.18 19.66 -5.98
C SER A 65 -15.63 19.64 -5.95
N VAL A 66 -14.90 18.80 -5.20
CA VAL A 66 -13.43 18.98 -5.04
C VAL A 66 -12.62 18.24 -6.11
N PHE A 67 -13.05 17.05 -6.52
CA PHE A 67 -12.33 16.22 -7.52
C PHE A 67 -12.88 16.34 -8.93
N ASN A 68 -14.06 16.95 -9.06
CA ASN A 68 -14.74 17.20 -10.32
C ASN A 68 -14.24 18.47 -11.03
N SER A 69 -13.14 19.07 -10.54
CA SER A 69 -12.47 20.11 -11.32
C SER A 69 -12.03 19.50 -12.65
N GLU A 70 -12.26 20.21 -13.76
CA GLU A 70 -11.87 19.82 -15.12
C GLU A 70 -10.37 19.54 -15.30
N ASN A 71 -9.57 19.66 -14.22
CA ASN A 71 -8.12 19.59 -14.18
C ASN A 71 -7.55 18.33 -13.51
N SER A 72 -8.39 17.36 -13.10
CA SER A 72 -7.91 16.10 -12.52
C SER A 72 -7.49 15.11 -13.63
N PHE A 73 -6.28 14.57 -13.54
CA PHE A 73 -5.77 13.54 -14.44
C PHE A 73 -6.06 12.15 -13.86
N TYR A 74 -6.61 11.24 -14.66
CA TYR A 74 -6.95 9.90 -14.21
C TYR A 74 -6.04 8.87 -14.88
N LYS A 75 -5.40 8.03 -14.08
CA LYS A 75 -4.53 6.96 -14.57
C LYS A 75 -5.02 5.61 -14.07
N THR A 76 -5.50 4.81 -15.01
CA THR A 76 -5.97 3.46 -14.73
C THR A 76 -4.78 2.50 -14.57
N ILE A 77 -4.71 1.80 -13.45
CA ILE A 77 -3.83 0.66 -13.25
C ILE A 77 -4.56 -0.60 -13.67
N ARG A 78 -3.97 -1.38 -14.59
CA ARG A 78 -4.52 -2.68 -14.97
C ARG A 78 -4.07 -3.76 -13.97
N PRO A 79 -4.94 -4.72 -13.62
CA PRO A 79 -4.57 -5.87 -12.80
C PRO A 79 -3.31 -6.57 -13.31
N ASN A 80 -2.40 -6.89 -12.40
CA ASN A 80 -1.15 -7.58 -12.69
C ASN A 80 -0.33 -6.94 -13.81
N LYS A 81 -0.40 -5.60 -13.95
CA LYS A 81 0.40 -4.86 -14.92
C LYS A 81 1.10 -3.68 -14.25
N PRO A 82 2.44 -3.65 -14.23
CA PRO A 82 3.20 -2.50 -13.77
C PRO A 82 2.79 -1.23 -14.52
N THR A 83 2.52 -0.17 -13.76
CA THR A 83 2.11 1.13 -14.28
C THR A 83 3.01 2.19 -13.67
N GLN A 84 3.81 2.86 -14.50
CA GLN A 84 4.66 3.97 -14.06
C GLN A 84 3.82 5.20 -13.79
N ILE A 85 4.04 5.84 -12.65
CA ILE A 85 3.44 7.10 -12.25
C ILE A 85 4.58 8.10 -12.05
N GLU A 86 4.49 9.23 -12.74
CA GLU A 86 5.48 10.30 -12.66
C GLU A 86 4.87 11.48 -11.93
N TYR A 87 5.60 12.02 -10.97
CA TYR A 87 5.21 13.19 -10.20
C TYR A 87 6.44 13.92 -9.66
N ASP A 88 6.50 15.24 -9.85
CA ASP A 88 7.55 16.12 -9.34
C ASP A 88 8.99 15.65 -9.68
N GLY A 89 9.20 15.20 -10.93
CA GLY A 89 10.48 14.67 -11.39
C GLY A 89 10.84 13.28 -10.86
N ASN A 90 10.00 12.69 -9.99
CA ASN A 90 10.17 11.35 -9.45
C ASN A 90 9.27 10.36 -10.19
N GLN A 91 9.68 9.09 -10.17
CA GLN A 91 8.96 8.00 -10.81
C GLN A 91 8.77 6.85 -9.82
N ILE A 92 7.52 6.41 -9.68
CA ILE A 92 7.16 5.20 -8.96
C ILE A 92 6.44 4.24 -9.90
N THR A 93 6.61 2.94 -9.70
CA THR A 93 5.88 1.90 -10.43
C THR A 93 4.87 1.27 -9.49
N ILE A 94 3.60 1.27 -9.87
CA ILE A 94 2.52 0.65 -9.11
C ILE A 94 2.00 -0.57 -9.88
N THR A 95 1.88 -1.70 -9.19
CA THR A 95 1.21 -2.90 -9.69
C THR A 95 0.03 -3.23 -8.77
N LEU A 96 -1.18 -3.24 -9.32
CA LEU A 96 -2.37 -3.71 -8.62
C LEU A 96 -2.42 -5.24 -8.71
N ILE A 97 -2.42 -5.92 -7.57
CA ILE A 97 -2.50 -7.38 -7.46
C ILE A 97 -3.90 -7.75 -6.96
N PRO A 98 -4.75 -8.36 -7.80
CA PRO A 98 -6.04 -8.89 -7.35
C PRO A 98 -5.80 -10.01 -6.34
N ALA A 99 -6.39 -9.90 -5.16
CA ALA A 99 -6.23 -10.84 -4.06
C ALA A 99 -7.51 -11.65 -3.78
N GLY A 100 -8.41 -11.75 -4.77
CA GLY A 100 -9.69 -12.44 -4.66
C GLY A 100 -10.86 -11.50 -4.38
N LYS A 101 -11.87 -12.02 -3.68
CA LYS A 101 -13.06 -11.28 -3.25
C LYS A 101 -13.31 -11.50 -1.78
N SER A 102 -13.77 -10.46 -1.08
CA SER A 102 -14.26 -10.58 0.29
C SER A 102 -15.66 -11.21 0.32
N GLU A 103 -16.14 -11.59 1.51
CA GLU A 103 -17.44 -12.24 1.69
C GLU A 103 -18.63 -11.42 1.15
N ASN A 104 -18.51 -10.09 1.19
CA ASN A 104 -19.50 -9.16 0.62
C ASN A 104 -19.37 -8.97 -0.91
N GLY A 105 -18.52 -9.76 -1.58
CA GLY A 105 -18.33 -9.77 -3.02
C GLY A 105 -17.47 -8.63 -3.58
N LEU A 106 -16.92 -7.77 -2.72
CA LEU A 106 -16.00 -6.70 -3.14
C LEU A 106 -14.63 -7.29 -3.50
N GLU A 107 -14.03 -6.80 -4.58
CA GLU A 107 -12.68 -7.20 -4.98
C GLU A 107 -11.68 -6.82 -3.87
N THR A 108 -10.82 -7.76 -3.51
CA THR A 108 -9.70 -7.51 -2.60
C THR A 108 -8.46 -7.25 -3.44
N THR A 109 -7.68 -6.24 -3.06
CA THR A 109 -6.52 -5.83 -3.84
C THR A 109 -5.34 -5.50 -2.93
N LEU A 110 -4.16 -5.73 -3.47
CA LEU A 110 -2.90 -5.25 -2.92
C LEU A 110 -2.28 -4.29 -3.93
N TYR A 111 -1.55 -3.30 -3.44
CA TYR A 111 -0.72 -2.45 -4.29
C TYR A 111 0.75 -2.70 -3.98
N TYR A 112 1.46 -3.23 -4.96
CA TYR A 112 2.92 -3.28 -4.94
C TYR A 112 3.48 -2.01 -5.56
N ILE A 113 4.30 -1.27 -4.81
CA ILE A 113 4.90 -0.01 -5.25
C ILE A 113 6.41 -0.11 -5.16
N GLU A 114 7.11 0.27 -6.22
CA GLU A 114 8.57 0.27 -6.27
C GLU A 114 9.09 1.55 -6.92
N ASN A 115 10.14 2.13 -6.36
CA ASN A 115 10.79 3.35 -6.86
C ASN A 115 12.28 3.14 -7.23
N GLY A 116 12.71 1.88 -7.35
CA GLY A 116 14.11 1.49 -7.59
C GLY A 116 15.00 1.43 -6.34
N HIS A 117 14.49 1.89 -5.18
CA HIS A 117 15.22 1.87 -3.91
C HIS A 117 14.46 1.13 -2.81
N VAL A 118 13.15 1.27 -2.77
CA VAL A 118 12.26 0.73 -1.74
C VAL A 118 11.09 0.02 -2.39
N ARG A 119 10.74 -1.15 -1.85
CA ARG A 119 9.61 -1.97 -2.24
C ARG A 119 8.52 -1.90 -1.16
N TYR A 120 7.44 -1.21 -1.47
CA TYR A 120 6.28 -1.08 -0.61
C TYR A 120 5.20 -2.08 -1.01
N LEU A 121 4.49 -2.58 -0.01
CA LEU A 121 3.28 -3.36 -0.20
C LEU A 121 2.15 -2.73 0.62
N ILE A 122 1.09 -2.30 -0.05
CA ILE A 122 -0.13 -1.83 0.63
C ILE A 122 -1.14 -2.97 0.59
N VAL A 123 -1.45 -3.50 1.77
CA VAL A 123 -2.50 -4.48 2.00
C VAL A 123 -3.78 -3.73 2.29
N ASP A 124 -4.49 -3.41 1.22
CA ASP A 124 -5.78 -2.71 1.31
C ASP A 124 -6.87 -3.67 1.78
N ARG A 125 -7.00 -4.82 1.11
CA ARG A 125 -7.84 -5.94 1.55
C ARG A 125 -7.21 -7.27 1.17
N LEU A 126 -7.47 -8.30 1.96
CA LEU A 126 -7.00 -9.66 1.71
C LEU A 126 -8.18 -10.64 1.79
N SER A 127 -8.17 -11.67 0.93
CA SER A 127 -9.14 -12.77 1.03
C SER A 127 -8.49 -14.03 1.62
N GLY A 128 -9.35 -14.97 2.04
CA GLY A 128 -9.06 -16.26 2.68
C GLY A 128 -7.96 -17.15 2.07
N PHE A 129 -7.56 -16.87 0.83
CA PHE A 129 -6.70 -17.78 0.09
C PHE A 129 -5.57 -17.00 -0.58
N LEU A 130 -4.32 -17.45 -0.33
CA LEU A 130 -3.12 -16.89 -0.97
C LEU A 130 -2.92 -17.41 -2.40
N ASP A 131 -3.99 -17.86 -3.06
CA ASP A 131 -3.98 -18.44 -4.40
C ASP A 131 -3.75 -17.40 -5.51
N PHE A 132 -3.81 -16.11 -5.15
CA PHE A 132 -3.42 -15.00 -6.03
C PHE A 132 -1.91 -14.93 -6.23
N LEU A 133 -1.10 -15.42 -5.28
CA LEU A 133 0.36 -15.37 -5.35
C LEU A 133 0.90 -15.97 -6.66
N PRO A 134 0.57 -17.23 -7.04
CA PRO A 134 1.06 -17.80 -8.29
C PRO A 134 0.50 -17.10 -9.55
N LYS A 135 -0.59 -16.34 -9.43
CA LYS A 135 -1.25 -15.64 -10.55
C LYS A 135 -0.75 -14.21 -10.74
N ALA A 136 0.04 -13.70 -9.79
CA ALA A 136 0.55 -12.34 -9.81
C ALA A 136 1.61 -12.13 -10.91
N HIS A 137 1.82 -10.87 -11.29
CA HIS A 137 2.82 -10.51 -12.30
C HIS A 137 4.26 -10.82 -11.84
N SER A 138 5.15 -11.10 -12.78
CA SER A 138 6.55 -11.42 -12.50
C SER A 138 7.30 -10.33 -11.73
N SER A 139 6.95 -9.06 -11.93
CA SER A 139 7.51 -7.94 -11.14
C SER A 139 7.22 -8.06 -9.65
N PHE A 140 6.02 -8.53 -9.29
CA PHE A 140 5.67 -8.77 -7.89
C PHE A 140 6.44 -9.97 -7.34
N HIS A 141 6.58 -11.06 -8.12
CA HIS A 141 7.41 -12.21 -7.71
C HIS A 141 8.88 -11.82 -7.50
N HIS A 142 9.41 -10.98 -8.39
CA HIS A 142 10.76 -10.44 -8.25
C HIS A 142 10.89 -9.62 -6.96
N GLY A 143 9.95 -8.70 -6.72
CA GLY A 143 9.90 -7.92 -5.48
C GLY A 143 9.79 -8.78 -4.21
N LEU A 144 9.02 -9.87 -4.25
CA LEU A 144 8.96 -10.84 -3.16
C LEU A 144 10.30 -11.56 -2.95
N SER A 145 10.99 -11.94 -4.03
CA SER A 145 12.30 -12.61 -3.96
C SER A 145 13.40 -11.73 -3.38
N GLU A 146 13.38 -10.43 -3.71
CA GLU A 146 14.33 -9.44 -3.19
C GLU A 146 13.95 -8.98 -1.78
N GLY A 147 12.68 -9.12 -1.44
CA GLY A 147 12.09 -8.83 -0.14
C GLY A 147 11.35 -7.49 -0.12
N ILE A 148 10.21 -7.49 0.57
CA ILE A 148 9.42 -6.28 0.81
C ILE A 148 10.06 -5.46 1.94
N ASP A 149 10.34 -4.19 1.66
CA ASP A 149 10.94 -3.29 2.66
C ASP A 149 9.89 -2.84 3.67
N VAL A 150 8.72 -2.43 3.20
CA VAL A 150 7.67 -1.89 4.07
C VAL A 150 6.30 -2.42 3.63
N ALA A 151 5.60 -3.07 4.56
CA ALA A 151 4.20 -3.41 4.40
C ALA A 151 3.32 -2.40 5.15
N TYR A 152 2.33 -1.86 4.48
CA TYR A 152 1.29 -1.02 5.06
C TYR A 152 -0.02 -1.80 5.11
N ILE A 153 -0.66 -1.83 6.26
CA ILE A 153 -1.90 -2.58 6.49
C ILE A 153 -3.04 -1.59 6.70
N ASP A 154 -4.11 -1.69 5.92
CA ASP A 154 -5.36 -1.02 6.29
C ASP A 154 -5.92 -1.70 7.54
N GLU A 155 -5.83 -1.03 8.69
CA GLU A 155 -6.19 -1.62 9.98
C GLU A 155 -7.68 -2.00 10.06
N ASP A 156 -8.54 -1.50 9.15
CA ASP A 156 -9.95 -1.93 9.10
C ASP A 156 -10.10 -3.43 8.79
N ILE A 157 -9.10 -4.06 8.15
CA ILE A 157 -9.13 -5.51 7.88
C ILE A 157 -8.91 -6.37 9.14
N LEU A 158 -8.45 -5.76 10.23
CA LEU A 158 -8.16 -6.48 11.47
C LEU A 158 -9.44 -6.75 12.28
N GLY A 159 -10.47 -5.90 12.12
CA GLY A 159 -11.75 -6.04 12.84
C GLY A 159 -11.57 -6.15 14.36
N GLU A 160 -12.53 -6.81 15.03
CA GLU A 160 -12.45 -7.20 16.45
C GLU A 160 -11.81 -8.59 16.64
N ILE A 161 -11.15 -9.12 15.60
CA ILE A 161 -10.69 -10.51 15.58
C ILE A 161 -9.30 -10.58 16.21
N ASP A 162 -9.10 -11.52 17.16
CA ASP A 162 -7.81 -11.72 17.84
C ASP A 162 -6.66 -12.02 16.87
N LEU A 163 -6.94 -12.79 15.81
CA LEU A 163 -5.98 -13.16 14.76
C LEU A 163 -6.67 -13.26 13.38
N ASN A 164 -6.16 -12.51 12.42
CA ASN A 164 -6.51 -12.67 11.01
C ASN A 164 -5.52 -13.66 10.38
N GLU A 165 -5.92 -14.92 10.20
CA GLU A 165 -5.06 -16.03 9.76
C GLU A 165 -4.48 -15.82 8.35
N ASP A 166 -5.24 -15.19 7.45
CA ASP A 166 -4.80 -14.92 6.08
C ASP A 166 -3.69 -13.88 6.07
N LEU A 167 -3.90 -12.79 6.81
CA LEU A 167 -2.91 -11.73 6.96
C LEU A 167 -1.68 -12.27 7.69
N TYR A 168 -1.87 -13.09 8.72
CA TYR A 168 -0.77 -13.75 9.43
C TYR A 168 0.06 -14.59 8.46
N SER A 169 -0.57 -15.49 7.72
CA SER A 169 0.09 -16.40 6.78
C SER A 169 0.81 -15.62 5.68
N PHE A 170 0.18 -14.57 5.16
CA PHE A 170 0.78 -13.73 4.13
C PHE A 170 1.99 -12.95 4.64
N MET A 171 1.89 -12.34 5.82
CA MET A 171 2.98 -11.58 6.42
C MET A 171 4.14 -12.48 6.86
N ASP A 172 3.85 -13.67 7.40
CA ASP A 172 4.88 -14.67 7.72
C ASP A 172 5.56 -15.22 6.46
N LEU A 173 4.84 -15.31 5.34
CA LEU A 173 5.45 -15.73 4.08
C LEU A 173 6.42 -14.67 3.52
N ILE A 174 5.99 -13.40 3.45
CA ILE A 174 6.78 -12.35 2.79
C ILE A 174 7.84 -11.71 3.71
N LYS A 175 7.65 -11.81 5.04
CA LYS A 175 8.53 -11.26 6.09
C LYS A 175 9.07 -9.87 5.74
N PRO A 176 8.21 -8.83 5.74
CA PRO A 176 8.62 -7.48 5.36
C PRO A 176 9.56 -6.90 6.42
N LYS A 177 10.47 -5.98 6.07
CA LYS A 177 11.39 -5.39 7.07
C LYS A 177 10.63 -4.55 8.09
N PHE A 178 9.67 -3.75 7.62
CA PHE A 178 8.80 -2.92 8.46
C PHE A 178 7.33 -3.19 8.17
N ILE A 179 6.49 -3.02 9.19
CA ILE A 179 5.03 -3.10 9.09
C ILE A 179 4.45 -1.88 9.79
N TYR A 180 3.58 -1.15 9.09
CA TYR A 180 2.89 0.04 9.61
C TYR A 180 1.39 -0.05 9.31
N GLY A 181 0.58 0.60 10.15
CA GLY A 181 -0.83 0.82 9.88
C GLY A 181 -1.01 2.03 8.96
N LEU A 182 -1.97 1.96 8.03
CA LEU A 182 -2.29 3.08 7.12
C LEU A 182 -2.96 4.25 7.84
N ARG A 183 -3.75 3.97 8.87
CA ARG A 183 -4.52 4.93 9.67
C ARG A 183 -3.80 5.31 10.95
N LEU A 184 -2.54 4.91 11.08
CA LEU A 184 -1.67 5.21 12.23
C LEU A 184 -2.23 4.67 13.56
N ARG A 185 -3.09 3.65 13.52
CA ARG A 185 -3.57 2.95 14.71
C ARG A 185 -2.53 1.94 15.19
N GLU A 186 -2.61 1.55 16.46
CA GLU A 186 -1.73 0.52 17.00
C GLU A 186 -2.00 -0.82 16.31
N LEU A 187 -0.95 -1.43 15.76
CA LEU A 187 -1.03 -2.75 15.17
C LEU A 187 -0.89 -3.85 16.23
N PRO A 188 -1.61 -4.98 16.09
CA PRO A 188 -1.48 -6.12 16.98
C PRO A 188 -0.03 -6.61 17.11
N LYS A 189 0.35 -7.01 18.33
CA LYS A 189 1.71 -7.51 18.61
C LYS A 189 2.10 -8.71 17.77
N TRP A 190 1.15 -9.58 17.41
CA TRP A 190 1.43 -10.74 16.57
C TRP A 190 1.92 -10.30 15.18
N LEU A 191 1.29 -9.29 14.59
CA LEU A 191 1.65 -8.78 13.26
C LEU A 191 3.03 -8.13 13.30
N LEU A 192 3.29 -7.33 14.33
CA LEU A 192 4.57 -6.67 14.56
C LEU A 192 5.74 -7.65 14.77
N LYS A 193 5.48 -8.91 15.15
CA LYS A 193 6.50 -9.96 15.30
C LYS A 193 6.87 -10.64 13.97
N LEU A 194 6.06 -10.46 12.92
CA LEU A 194 6.31 -11.05 11.59
C LEU A 194 7.28 -10.22 10.72
N ARG A 195 7.75 -9.08 11.25
CA ARG A 195 8.82 -8.29 10.63
C ARG A 195 10.09 -9.13 10.51
N ARG A 196 10.83 -8.95 9.42
CA ARG A 196 12.17 -9.54 9.26
C ARG A 196 13.08 -9.04 10.37
N MET A 197 13.32 -9.86 11.38
CA MET A 197 14.37 -9.61 12.36
C MET A 197 15.72 -9.92 11.73
N VAL A 198 16.30 -8.95 11.01
CA VAL A 198 17.74 -9.02 10.75
C VAL A 198 18.42 -8.57 12.02
N ASP A 199 18.81 -9.54 12.84
CA ASP A 199 19.71 -9.27 13.95
C ASP A 199 21.11 -9.03 13.37
N LEU A 200 21.41 -7.78 12.98
CA LEU A 200 22.71 -7.37 12.43
C LEU A 200 23.88 -7.71 13.39
N TYR A 201 23.58 -7.99 14.66
CA TYR A 201 24.55 -8.38 15.69
C TYR A 201 24.77 -9.90 15.80
N SER A 202 24.00 -10.73 15.10
CA SER A 202 24.12 -12.19 15.16
C SER A 202 25.19 -12.76 14.20
N ILE A 203 25.55 -12.02 13.15
CA ILE A 203 26.52 -12.46 12.13
C ILE A 203 27.97 -12.36 12.63
N ASN A 204 28.24 -11.62 13.72
CA ASN A 204 29.60 -11.32 14.16
C ASN A 204 30.13 -12.14 15.35
N LYS A 205 29.37 -13.13 15.85
CA LYS A 205 29.81 -13.94 17.01
C LYS A 205 30.62 -15.20 16.67
N ASN A 206 30.64 -15.64 15.41
CA ASN A 206 31.33 -16.88 15.02
C ASN A 206 32.65 -16.68 14.26
N SER A 207 33.11 -15.43 14.07
CA SER A 207 34.31 -15.11 13.29
C SER A 207 35.56 -14.86 14.14
N ILE A 208 35.47 -14.97 15.47
CA ILE A 208 36.60 -14.76 16.39
C ILE A 208 36.80 -16.04 17.19
N ASN A 209 37.29 -17.08 16.52
CA ASN A 209 37.99 -18.21 17.16
C ASN A 209 38.82 -18.91 16.08
N LEU A 210 39.88 -18.24 15.66
CA LEU A 210 41.07 -18.88 15.11
C LEU A 210 42.23 -18.40 15.97
N GLN A 211 42.57 -19.21 16.98
CA GLN A 211 43.90 -19.28 17.57
C GLN A 211 44.64 -20.45 16.94
#